data_AF-A0A9X1F473-F1
#
_entry.id   AF-A0A9X1F473-F1
#
_cell.length_a   1.000
_cell.length_b   1.000
_cell.length_c   1.000
_cell.angle_alpha   90.00
_cell.angle_beta   90.00
_cell.angle_gamma   90.00
#
_symmetry.space_group_name_H-M   'P 1'
#
loop_
_entity.id
_entity.type
_entity.pdbx_description
1 polymer ?
#
loop_
_entity_poly.entity_id
_entity_poly.type
_entity_poly.pdbx_seq_one_letter_code
_entity_poly.pdbx_strand_id
1 'polypeptide(L)'
;MAKSPTPRTSSSRIALWLLLIIGAALASALYVYRAPIGGYADVGTSYAARVACSCRFVAGRSLEDCEKDKLGGMELVTLSDDAEAKSVTARFPLVTSNTATYREGYGCVLEKWEG
;
A
#
# COMPACT_ATOMS: atom_id res chain seq x y z
N MET A 1 -57.82 -4.95 -20.22
CA MET A 1 -57.03 -4.19 -19.22
C MET A 1 -55.63 -4.00 -19.78
N ALA A 2 -55.29 -2.83 -20.32
CA ALA A 2 -53.97 -2.55 -20.90
C ALA A 2 -53.03 -2.05 -19.79
N LYS A 3 -51.84 -2.66 -19.69
CA LYS A 3 -50.80 -2.34 -18.69
C LYS A 3 -49.92 -1.23 -19.26
N SER A 4 -49.96 -0.05 -18.65
CA SER A 4 -49.15 1.12 -19.06
C SER A 4 -47.64 0.87 -18.84
N PRO A 5 -46.75 1.36 -19.73
CA PRO A 5 -45.31 1.16 -19.58
C PRO A 5 -44.72 2.19 -18.60
N THR A 6 -43.94 1.72 -17.64
CA THR A 6 -43.27 2.57 -16.63
C THR A 6 -42.08 3.33 -17.25
N PRO A 7 -41.95 4.66 -17.10
CA PRO A 7 -40.83 5.40 -17.66
C PRO A 7 -39.59 5.20 -16.77
N ARG A 8 -38.60 4.44 -17.25
CA ARG A 8 -37.39 4.05 -16.49
C ARG A 8 -36.14 4.86 -16.87
N THR A 9 -36.28 6.14 -17.24
CA THR A 9 -35.22 6.88 -17.95
C THR A 9 -34.56 8.04 -17.19
N SER A 10 -35.16 8.57 -16.11
CA SER A 10 -34.61 9.75 -15.39
C SER A 10 -33.64 9.39 -14.25
N SER A 11 -34.01 8.42 -13.40
CA SER A 11 -33.20 8.01 -12.24
C SER A 11 -31.81 7.48 -12.62
N SER A 12 -31.71 6.73 -13.72
CA SER A 12 -30.42 6.21 -14.22
C SER A 12 -29.47 7.33 -14.67
N ARG A 13 -29.99 8.42 -15.25
CA ARG A 13 -29.17 9.57 -15.67
C ARG A 13 -28.64 10.35 -14.47
N ILE A 14 -29.46 10.56 -13.45
CA ILE A 14 -29.04 11.22 -12.21
C ILE A 14 -27.98 10.39 -11.48
N ALA A 15 -28.21 9.07 -11.35
CA ALA A 15 -27.22 8.17 -10.74
C ALA A 15 -25.88 8.19 -11.49
N LEU A 16 -25.93 8.24 -12.83
CA LEU A 16 -24.73 8.29 -13.66
C LEU A 16 -23.98 9.63 -13.49
N TRP A 17 -24.68 10.76 -13.42
CA TRP A 17 -24.07 12.05 -13.11
C TRP A 17 -23.47 12.11 -11.70
N LEU A 18 -24.15 11.54 -10.69
CA LEU A 18 -23.62 11.45 -9.34
C LEU A 18 -22.34 10.61 -9.29
N LEU A 19 -22.31 9.46 -9.97
CA LEU A 19 -21.11 8.64 -10.09
C LEU A 19 -19.95 9.38 -10.76
N LEU A 20 -20.24 10.14 -11.83
CA LEU A 20 -19.23 10.97 -12.50
C LEU A 20 -18.67 12.06 -11.57
N ILE A 21 -19.53 12.75 -10.80
CA ILE A 21 -19.10 13.77 -9.84
C ILE A 21 -18.23 13.14 -8.74
N ILE A 22 -18.65 12.00 -8.18
CA ILE A 22 -17.86 11.28 -7.16
C ILE A 22 -16.51 10.86 -7.73
N GLY A 23 -16.50 10.28 -8.93
CA GLY A 23 -15.26 9.90 -9.61
C GLY A 23 -14.32 11.08 -9.85
N ALA A 24 -14.85 12.22 -10.32
CA ALA A 24 -14.08 13.43 -10.54
C ALA A 24 -13.53 14.01 -9.23
N ALA A 25 -14.32 14.02 -8.16
CA ALA A 25 -13.89 14.47 -6.84
C ALA A 25 -12.76 13.59 -6.28
N LEU A 26 -12.90 12.25 -6.38
CA LEU A 26 -11.88 11.31 -5.93
C LEU A 26 -10.58 11.47 -6.74
N ALA A 27 -10.68 11.57 -8.07
CA ALA A 27 -9.53 11.78 -8.93
C ALA A 27 -8.81 13.10 -8.60
N SER A 28 -9.57 14.17 -8.34
CA SER A 28 -9.02 15.47 -7.94
C SER A 28 -8.30 15.38 -6.60
N ALA A 29 -8.89 14.71 -5.61
CA ALA A 29 -8.26 14.50 -4.31
C ALA A 29 -6.96 13.69 -4.44
N LEU A 30 -6.98 12.57 -5.16
CA LEU A 30 -5.77 11.75 -5.40
C LEU A 30 -4.68 12.55 -6.10
N TYR A 31 -5.04 13.39 -7.08
CA TYR A 31 -4.07 14.23 -7.78
C TYR A 31 -3.45 15.29 -6.86
N VAL A 32 -4.25 15.97 -6.03
CA VAL A 32 -3.78 17.00 -5.09
C VAL A 32 -2.90 16.38 -4.01
N TYR A 33 -3.28 15.22 -3.47
CA TYR A 33 -2.56 14.54 -2.38
C TYR A 33 -1.52 13.53 -2.86
N ARG A 34 -1.19 13.46 -4.16
CA ARG A 34 -0.24 12.48 -4.71
C ARG A 34 1.13 12.49 -4.04
N ALA A 35 1.64 13.69 -3.73
CA ALA A 35 2.98 13.86 -3.16
C ALA A 35 3.04 13.39 -1.69
N PRO A 36 2.13 13.81 -0.79
CA PRO A 36 2.13 13.27 0.56
C PRO A 36 1.80 11.77 0.59
N ILE A 37 0.89 11.27 -0.25
CA ILE A 37 0.59 9.83 -0.34
C ILE A 37 1.86 9.04 -0.68
N GLY A 38 2.58 9.46 -1.73
CA GLY A 38 3.84 8.83 -2.13
C GLY A 38 4.89 8.88 -1.04
N GLY A 39 5.12 10.06 -0.46
CA GLY A 39 6.15 10.25 0.58
C GLY A 39 5.89 9.44 1.86
N TYR A 40 4.65 9.43 2.36
CA TYR A 40 4.32 8.63 3.54
C TYR A 40 4.36 7.13 3.27
N ALA A 41 3.87 6.70 2.10
CA ALA A 41 3.94 5.30 1.70
C ALA A 41 5.39 4.83 1.58
N ASP A 42 6.27 5.68 1.06
CA ASP A 42 7.68 5.36 0.89
C ASP A 42 8.42 5.26 2.22
N VAL A 43 8.26 6.26 3.10
CA VAL A 43 8.84 6.20 4.45
C VAL A 43 8.31 5.00 5.22
N GLY A 44 7.01 4.73 5.12
CA GLY A 44 6.36 3.59 5.78
C GLY A 44 6.91 2.25 5.31
N THR A 45 7.01 2.04 4.00
CA THR A 45 7.54 0.79 3.42
C THR A 45 9.05 0.63 3.66
N SER A 46 9.84 1.70 3.53
CA SER A 46 11.27 1.69 3.88
C SER A 46 11.51 1.30 5.34
N TYR A 47 10.76 1.91 6.27
CA TYR A 47 10.82 1.55 7.68
C TYR A 47 10.41 0.09 7.90
N ALA A 48 9.26 -0.32 7.36
CA ALA A 48 8.73 -1.67 7.54
C ALA A 48 9.71 -2.73 7.04
N ALA A 49 10.27 -2.55 5.84
CA ALA A 49 11.20 -3.50 5.23
C ALA A 49 12.44 -3.68 6.10
N ARG A 50 13.04 -2.58 6.57
CA ARG A 50 14.25 -2.63 7.40
C ARG A 50 14.01 -3.27 8.76
N VAL A 51 12.91 -2.90 9.42
CA VAL A 51 12.55 -3.42 10.76
C VAL A 51 12.18 -4.89 10.67
N ALA A 52 11.34 -5.27 9.71
CA ALA A 52 10.95 -6.65 9.50
C ALA A 52 12.15 -7.52 9.09
N CYS A 53 13.05 -7.05 8.23
CA CYS A 53 14.30 -7.74 7.92
C CYS A 53 15.14 -7.97 9.18
N SER A 54 15.30 -6.95 10.02
CA SER A 54 16.07 -7.06 11.25
C SER A 54 15.44 -8.07 12.21
N CYS A 55 14.12 -7.99 12.39
CA CYS A 55 13.36 -8.96 13.17
C CYS A 55 13.51 -10.40 12.63
N ARG A 56 13.44 -10.58 11.31
CA ARG A 56 13.47 -11.89 10.64
C ARG A 56 14.84 -12.54 10.65
N PHE A 57 15.88 -11.80 10.28
CA PHE A 57 17.21 -12.35 9.99
C PHE A 57 18.26 -12.02 11.05
N VAL A 58 18.08 -10.95 11.83
CA VAL A 58 18.98 -10.64 12.97
C VAL A 58 18.43 -11.24 14.25
N ALA A 59 17.14 -11.06 14.54
CA ALA A 59 16.51 -11.60 15.76
C ALA A 59 15.96 -13.03 15.58
N GLY A 60 15.89 -13.55 14.36
CA GLY A 60 15.49 -14.93 14.07
C GLY A 60 14.01 -15.25 14.31
N ARG A 61 13.14 -14.23 14.33
CA ARG A 61 11.68 -14.38 14.48
C ARG A 61 11.04 -14.78 13.15
N SER A 62 9.81 -15.31 13.16
CA SER A 62 9.03 -15.52 11.93
C SER A 62 8.56 -14.18 11.35
N LEU A 63 8.32 -14.12 10.04
CA LEU A 63 7.82 -12.90 9.41
C LEU A 63 6.47 -12.47 9.99
N GLU A 64 5.58 -13.42 10.29
CA GLU A 64 4.27 -13.17 10.89
C GLU A 64 4.38 -12.51 12.28
N ASP A 65 5.39 -12.86 13.06
CA ASP A 65 5.64 -12.19 14.32
C ASP A 65 6.23 -10.79 14.12
N CYS A 66 7.05 -10.60 13.08
CA CYS A 66 7.60 -9.29 12.70
C CYS A 66 6.53 -8.31 12.19
N GLU A 67 5.38 -8.77 11.70
CA GLU A 67 4.29 -7.88 11.29
C GLU A 67 3.75 -7.03 12.44
N LYS A 68 3.90 -7.50 13.69
CA LYS A 68 3.46 -6.79 14.90
C LYS A 68 4.32 -5.56 15.20
N ASP A 69 5.52 -5.47 14.60
CA ASP A 69 6.45 -4.36 14.78
C ASP A 69 6.14 -3.17 13.83
N LYS A 70 5.08 -3.28 13.02
CA LYS A 70 4.55 -2.18 12.21
C LYS A 70 4.02 -1.06 13.11
N LEU A 71 4.25 0.18 12.71
CA LEU A 71 3.70 1.36 13.39
C LEU A 71 2.22 1.57 13.02
N GLY A 72 1.51 2.34 13.83
CA GLY A 72 0.15 2.78 13.49
C GLY A 72 0.13 3.54 12.16
N GLY A 73 -0.89 3.30 11.34
CA GLY A 73 -0.97 3.85 9.98
C GLY A 73 -0.31 2.98 8.89
N MET A 74 0.29 1.85 9.26
CA MET A 74 0.92 0.89 8.33
C MET A 74 0.06 -0.36 8.11
N GLU A 75 -1.24 -0.30 8.39
CA GLU A 75 -2.15 -1.45 8.31
C GLU A 75 -2.23 -2.01 6.89
N LEU A 76 -2.10 -1.14 5.89
CA LEU A 76 -2.10 -1.51 4.48
C LEU A 76 -0.73 -2.00 3.97
N VAL A 77 0.34 -1.83 4.75
CA VAL A 77 1.67 -2.31 4.36
C VAL A 77 1.73 -3.82 4.51
N THR A 78 1.98 -4.51 3.40
CA THR A 78 2.23 -5.95 3.38
C THR A 78 3.72 -6.24 3.41
N LEU A 79 4.09 -7.36 4.03
CA LEU A 79 5.47 -7.83 4.13
C LEU A 79 5.60 -9.18 3.42
N SER A 80 6.75 -9.41 2.79
CA SER A 80 7.13 -10.71 2.21
C SER A 80 8.62 -10.89 2.39
N ASP A 81 9.07 -12.05 2.86
CA ASP A 81 10.49 -12.40 2.95
C ASP A 81 10.93 -13.30 1.79
N ASP A 82 12.21 -13.19 1.47
CA ASP A 82 12.97 -14.15 0.68
C ASP A 82 14.08 -14.68 1.58
N ALA A 83 13.93 -15.92 2.03
CA ALA A 83 14.87 -16.54 2.96
C ALA A 83 16.22 -16.88 2.31
N GLU A 84 16.26 -17.11 0.99
CA GLU A 84 17.47 -17.44 0.26
C GLU A 84 18.32 -16.18 0.04
N ALA A 85 17.69 -15.12 -0.47
CA ALA A 85 18.32 -13.81 -0.63
C ALA A 85 18.52 -13.07 0.70
N LYS A 86 17.94 -13.57 1.79
CA LYS A 86 17.88 -12.93 3.11
C LYS A 86 17.36 -11.49 3.05
N SER A 87 16.25 -11.30 2.36
CA SER A 87 15.63 -9.98 2.17
C SER A 87 14.17 -9.95 2.62
N VAL A 88 13.67 -8.77 2.95
CA VAL A 88 12.25 -8.52 3.20
C VAL A 88 11.80 -7.34 2.37
N THR A 89 10.70 -7.52 1.66
CA THR A 89 10.04 -6.48 0.86
C THR A 89 8.77 -6.03 1.57
N ALA A 90 8.63 -4.72 1.74
CA ALA A 90 7.41 -4.08 2.19
C ALA A 90 6.73 -3.39 1.01
N ARG A 91 5.40 -3.51 0.92
CA ARG A 91 4.62 -2.92 -0.17
C ARG A 91 3.43 -2.15 0.36
N PHE A 92 3.26 -0.92 -0.12
CA PHE A 92 2.02 -0.19 0.02
C PHE A 92 1.22 -0.31 -1.28
N PRO A 93 -0.03 -0.80 -1.24
CA PRO A 93 -0.80 -1.15 -2.43
C PRO A 93 -0.83 -0.02 -3.46
N LEU A 94 -0.42 -0.32 -4.70
CA LEU A 94 -0.47 0.56 -5.86
C LEU A 94 0.37 1.86 -5.77
N VAL A 95 1.20 2.03 -4.73
CA VAL A 95 1.99 3.26 -4.54
C VAL A 95 3.49 2.98 -4.61
N THR A 96 4.02 2.14 -3.71
CA THR A 96 5.47 1.90 -3.62
C THR A 96 5.80 0.55 -2.98
N SER A 97 7.02 0.08 -3.20
CA SER A 97 7.58 -1.08 -2.52
C SER A 97 9.07 -0.92 -2.32
N ASN A 98 9.53 -1.27 -1.12
CA ASN A 98 10.92 -1.10 -0.72
C ASN A 98 11.42 -2.41 -0.11
N THR A 99 12.68 -2.76 -0.38
CA THR A 99 13.29 -4.01 0.06
C THR A 99 14.47 -3.71 0.96
N ALA A 100 14.62 -4.49 2.02
CA ALA A 100 15.81 -4.50 2.85
C ALA A 100 16.46 -5.88 2.80
N THR A 101 17.77 -5.92 2.63
CA THR A 101 18.55 -7.14 2.53
C THR A 101 19.53 -7.22 3.70
N TYR A 102 19.57 -8.37 4.35
CA TYR A 102 20.54 -8.64 5.40
C TYR A 102 21.92 -8.83 4.79
N ARG A 103 22.89 -8.08 5.32
CA ARG A 103 24.31 -8.18 4.97
C ARG A 103 25.08 -8.43 6.26
N GLU A 104 25.91 -9.48 6.26
CA GLU A 104 26.73 -9.82 7.43
C GLU A 104 27.61 -8.62 7.83
N GLY A 105 27.64 -8.33 9.14
CA GLY A 105 28.36 -7.17 9.71
C GLY A 105 27.59 -5.83 9.63
N TYR A 106 26.76 -5.60 8.62
CA TYR A 106 25.99 -4.35 8.45
C TYR A 106 24.55 -4.46 8.96
N GLY A 107 24.04 -5.67 9.13
CA GLY A 107 22.64 -5.93 9.45
C GLY A 107 21.73 -5.75 8.23
N CYS A 108 20.50 -5.31 8.44
CA CYS A 108 19.56 -5.08 7.35
C CYS A 108 19.72 -3.68 6.75
N VAL A 109 20.04 -3.66 5.46
CA VAL A 109 20.27 -2.44 4.69
C VAL A 109 19.20 -2.33 3.62
N LEU A 110 18.65 -1.14 3.43
CA LEU A 110 17.70 -0.88 2.35
C LEU A 110 18.40 -0.97 1.00
N GLU A 111 17.72 -1.54 0.02
CA GLU A 111 18.14 -1.48 -1.37
C GLU A 111 18.15 -0.02 -1.85
N LYS A 112 18.88 0.21 -2.94
CA LYS A 112 19.07 1.56 -3.47
C LYS A 112 17.72 2.20 -3.81
N TRP A 113 17.57 3.46 -3.40
CA TRP A 113 16.43 4.29 -3.78
C TRP A 113 16.43 4.57 -5.28
N GLU A 114 15.36 4.20 -5.99
CA GLU A 114 15.25 4.37 -7.45
C GLU A 114 14.44 5.59 -7.90
N GLY A 115 13.72 6.27 -6.99
CA GLY A 115 12.99 7.50 -7.29
C GLY A 115 11.53 7.27 -7.62
#